data_AF-A0A0J5QF58-F1
#
_entry.id   AF-A0A0J5QF58-F1
#
_cell.length_a   1.000
_cell.length_b   1.000
_cell.length_c   1.000
_cell.angle_alpha   90.00
_cell.angle_beta   90.00
_cell.angle_gamma   90.00
#
_symmetry.space_group_name_H-M   'P 1'
#
loop_
_entity.id
_entity.type
_entity.pdbx_description
1 polymer ?
#
loop_
_entity_poly.entity_id
_entity_poly.type
_entity_poly.pdbx_seq_one_letter_code
_entity_poly.pdbx_strand_id
1 'polypeptide(L)'
;MAAVLAHSEVKPLLSDEHFSVDRTLIKAWASMKSCQPKADTAPPDQVDGPDDPPPPPSPPSNTTAPEPNNTEIEPMPRKTSRNRNAKADFRGHKRSNSTPASVTDPQARLYKKSPGAGAILCFMGHTLMENLNGLIVQAEVTQADGHAERKAALEMVNRHSPGLDPTSHSWCRQGV
;
A
#
# COMPACT_ATOMS: atom_id res chain seq x y z
N MET A 1 15.85 5.82 -19.43
CA MET A 1 17.12 5.74 -18.67
C MET A 1 18.30 5.24 -19.50
N ALA A 2 18.11 4.28 -20.43
CA ALA A 2 19.22 3.65 -21.17
C ALA A 2 20.20 4.62 -21.86
N ALA A 3 19.71 5.71 -22.46
CA ALA A 3 20.57 6.71 -23.12
C ALA A 3 21.54 7.41 -22.15
N VAL A 4 21.16 7.63 -20.89
CA VAL A 4 22.03 8.25 -19.87
C VAL A 4 23.10 7.28 -19.42
N LEU A 5 22.74 6.02 -19.20
CA LEU A 5 23.70 4.98 -18.78
C LEU A 5 24.69 4.62 -19.89
N ALA A 6 24.28 4.76 -21.16
CA ALA A 6 25.14 4.58 -22.33
C ALA A 6 25.97 5.83 -22.69
N HIS A 7 25.80 6.95 -21.97
CA HIS A 7 26.55 8.18 -22.23
C HIS A 7 28.06 7.95 -22.04
N SER A 8 28.89 8.53 -22.92
CA SER A 8 30.34 8.29 -22.96
C SER A 8 31.07 8.61 -21.66
N GLU A 9 30.55 9.58 -20.89
CA GLU A 9 31.11 9.96 -19.59
C GLU A 9 30.59 9.10 -18.43
N VAL A 10 29.42 8.48 -18.58
CA VAL A 10 28.78 7.69 -17.51
C VAL A 10 29.20 6.22 -17.61
N LYS A 11 29.26 5.68 -18.83
CA LYS A 11 29.58 4.27 -19.08
C LYS A 11 30.87 3.79 -18.40
N PRO A 12 31.99 4.56 -18.37
CA PRO A 12 33.22 4.14 -17.69
C PRO A 12 33.09 4.07 -16.15
N LEU A 13 32.04 4.68 -15.59
CA LEU A 13 31.76 4.67 -14.15
C LEU A 13 30.87 3.50 -13.73
N LEU A 14 30.36 2.71 -14.69
CA LEU A 14 29.48 1.59 -14.41
C LEU A 14 30.28 0.28 -14.39
N SER A 15 30.32 -0.38 -13.23
CA SER A 15 30.91 -1.72 -13.07
C SER A 15 29.86 -2.82 -13.26
N ASP A 16 30.27 -3.92 -13.88
CA ASP A 16 29.43 -5.13 -13.99
C ASP A 16 29.49 -6.01 -12.73
N GLU A 17 30.44 -5.77 -11.82
CA GLU A 17 30.70 -6.62 -10.65
C GLU A 17 30.36 -5.93 -9.32
N HIS A 18 30.49 -4.61 -9.25
CA HIS A 18 30.40 -3.85 -7.99
C HIS A 18 29.03 -3.18 -7.85
N PHE A 19 27.97 -3.99 -7.72
CA PHE A 19 26.62 -3.47 -7.50
C PHE A 19 25.95 -4.06 -6.26
N SER A 20 25.03 -3.30 -5.68
CA SER A 20 24.13 -3.79 -4.62
C SER A 20 22.71 -3.28 -4.87
N VAL A 21 21.75 -3.97 -4.28
CA VAL A 21 20.37 -3.51 -4.21
C VAL A 21 20.02 -3.28 -2.76
N ASP A 22 19.73 -2.03 -2.42
CA ASP A 22 19.34 -1.64 -1.08
C ASP A 22 17.83 -1.39 -1.02
N ARG A 23 17.19 -1.87 0.06
CA ARG A 23 15.78 -1.60 0.35
C ARG A 23 15.63 -0.55 1.44
N THR A 24 14.77 0.43 1.20
CA THR A 24 14.30 1.40 2.18
C THR A 24 12.78 1.32 2.36
N LEU A 25 12.28 1.73 3.53
CA LEU A 25 10.84 1.81 3.79
C LEU A 25 10.36 3.24 3.62
N ILE A 26 9.41 3.44 2.71
CA ILE A 26 8.79 4.74 2.45
C ILE A 26 7.45 4.76 3.18
N LYS A 27 7.34 5.56 4.23
CA LYS A 27 6.11 5.65 5.03
C LYS A 27 4.97 6.18 4.15
N ALA A 28 3.85 5.47 4.15
CA ALA A 28 2.67 5.90 3.42
C ALA A 28 2.00 7.10 4.11
N TRP A 29 1.29 7.91 3.34
CA TRP A 29 0.41 8.96 3.86
C TRP A 29 -0.92 8.35 4.34
N ALA A 30 -0.84 7.37 5.22
CA ALA A 30 -1.99 6.65 5.75
C ALA A 30 -1.89 6.49 7.26
N SER A 31 -3.03 6.63 7.94
CA SER A 31 -3.11 6.46 9.38
C SER A 31 -3.36 5.01 9.74
N MET A 32 -2.76 4.52 10.82
CA MET A 32 -3.06 3.20 11.41
C MET A 32 -4.54 3.05 11.80
N LYS A 33 -5.26 4.16 12.00
CA LYS A 33 -6.71 4.17 12.26
C LYS A 33 -7.56 3.97 11.00
N SER A 34 -6.98 4.17 9.82
CA SER A 34 -7.64 3.98 8.53
C SER A 34 -7.60 2.52 8.04
N CYS A 35 -6.81 1.66 8.68
CA CYS A 35 -6.79 0.23 8.40
C CYS A 35 -8.11 -0.40 8.85
N GLN A 36 -8.90 -0.84 7.88
CA GLN A 36 -10.12 -1.60 8.13
C GLN A 36 -9.90 -3.05 7.70
N PRO A 37 -10.47 -4.04 8.42
CA PRO A 37 -10.61 -5.38 7.89
C PRO A 37 -11.28 -5.31 6.52
N LYS A 38 -10.72 -5.94 5.50
CA LYS A 38 -11.43 -6.09 4.22
C LYS A 38 -12.62 -7.02 4.51
N ALA A 39 -13.84 -6.62 4.14
CA ALA A 39 -15.00 -7.50 4.30
C ALA A 39 -14.69 -8.78 3.53
N ASP A 40 -14.64 -9.91 4.24
CA ASP A 40 -14.65 -11.20 3.58
C ASP A 40 -15.92 -11.21 2.74
N THR A 41 -15.76 -11.25 1.41
CA THR A 41 -16.91 -11.49 0.53
C THR A 41 -17.31 -12.93 0.82
N ALA A 42 -18.23 -13.11 1.76
CA ALA A 42 -18.94 -14.37 1.90
C ALA A 42 -19.51 -14.71 0.51
N PRO A 43 -19.41 -15.97 0.06
CA PRO A 43 -20.19 -16.43 -1.08
C PRO A 43 -21.65 -16.02 -0.86
N PRO A 44 -22.40 -15.57 -1.88
CA PRO A 44 -23.79 -15.22 -1.68
C PRO A 44 -24.51 -16.43 -1.09
N ASP A 45 -24.97 -16.28 0.15
CA ASP A 45 -25.81 -17.27 0.81
C ASP A 45 -26.98 -17.57 -0.13
N GLN A 46 -27.20 -18.87 -0.35
CA GLN A 46 -28.33 -19.36 -1.13
C GLN A 46 -29.61 -18.72 -0.58
N VAL A 47 -30.32 -18.04 -1.49
CA VAL A 47 -31.65 -17.51 -1.24
C VAL A 47 -32.59 -18.71 -1.23
N ASP A 48 -32.93 -19.20 -0.05
CA ASP A 48 -34.15 -19.98 0.15
C ASP A 48 -35.00 -19.25 1.20
N GLY A 49 -36.10 -18.65 0.73
CA GLY A 49 -37.11 -18.01 1.58
C GLY A 49 -37.91 -19.05 2.40
N PRO A 50 -38.70 -18.59 3.39
CA PRO A 50 -40.07 -18.20 3.04
C PRO A 50 -40.62 -16.99 3.83
N ASP A 51 -41.42 -16.19 3.10
CA ASP A 51 -42.52 -15.30 3.51
C ASP A 51 -42.65 -14.89 5.00
N ASP A 52 -42.16 -13.70 5.32
CA ASP A 52 -42.68 -12.89 6.43
C ASP A 52 -43.38 -11.64 5.86
N PRO A 53 -44.65 -11.36 6.23
CA PRO A 53 -45.41 -10.23 5.69
C PRO A 53 -44.89 -8.87 6.22
N PRO A 54 -45.00 -7.80 5.44
CA PRO A 54 -44.49 -6.49 5.83
C PRO A 54 -45.31 -5.87 6.98
N PRO A 55 -44.68 -5.08 7.87
CA PRO A 55 -45.39 -4.35 8.93
C PRO A 55 -46.33 -3.28 8.35
N PRO A 56 -47.44 -2.93 9.05
CA PRO A 56 -48.45 -2.02 8.53
C PRO A 56 -47.94 -0.57 8.40
N PRO A 57 -48.48 0.22 7.46
CA PRO A 57 -48.07 1.61 7.26
C PRO A 57 -48.50 2.50 8.43
N SER A 58 -47.59 3.37 8.88
CA SER A 58 -47.90 4.45 9.83
C SER A 58 -48.85 5.48 9.19
N PRO A 59 -49.81 6.06 9.94
CA PRO A 59 -50.81 6.96 9.40
C PRO A 59 -50.23 8.33 8.96
N PRO A 60 -50.90 9.04 8.04
CA PRO A 60 -50.37 10.24 7.39
C PRO A 60 -50.37 11.47 8.29
N SER A 61 -49.37 12.31 8.02
CA SER A 61 -49.23 13.68 8.50
C SER A 61 -50.44 14.51 8.09
N ASN A 62 -51.18 15.04 9.07
CA ASN A 62 -52.14 16.12 8.82
C ASN A 62 -51.52 17.46 9.22
N THR A 63 -51.34 18.28 8.19
CA THR A 63 -51.12 19.72 8.21
C THR A 63 -52.13 20.43 9.11
N THR A 64 -51.66 21.27 10.02
CA THR A 64 -52.40 22.45 10.50
C THR A 64 -51.38 23.51 10.90
N ALA A 65 -51.30 24.58 10.12
CA ALA A 65 -50.76 25.86 10.59
C ALA A 65 -51.90 26.58 11.35
N PRO A 66 -51.58 27.32 12.43
CA PRO A 66 -51.27 28.74 12.22
C PRO A 66 -50.07 29.24 13.04
N GLU A 67 -49.24 30.04 12.37
CA GLU A 67 -48.31 31.03 12.95
C GLU A 67 -49.12 32.11 13.73
N PRO A 68 -48.59 32.78 14.78
CA PRO A 68 -47.35 33.54 14.62
C PRO A 68 -46.40 33.67 15.83
N ASN A 69 -45.14 33.97 15.47
CA ASN A 69 -44.22 34.86 16.18
C ASN A 69 -43.53 34.36 17.46
N ASN A 70 -42.34 33.80 17.31
CA ASN A 70 -41.15 34.41 17.93
C ASN A 70 -39.86 33.92 17.25
N THR A 71 -39.01 34.85 16.85
CA THR A 71 -37.69 34.60 16.26
C THR A 71 -36.74 34.07 17.32
N GLU A 72 -36.61 32.75 17.44
CA GLU A 72 -35.52 32.10 18.15
C GLU A 72 -34.64 31.37 17.13
N ILE A 73 -33.37 31.77 17.04
CA ILE A 73 -32.40 31.18 16.11
C ILE A 73 -32.11 29.76 16.61
N GLU A 74 -32.75 28.76 16.01
CA GLU A 74 -32.46 27.35 16.19
C GLU A 74 -30.93 27.12 16.07
N PRO A 75 -30.24 26.66 17.14
CA PRO A 75 -28.81 26.38 17.05
C PRO A 75 -28.60 25.21 16.08
N MET A 76 -27.69 25.38 15.12
CA MET A 76 -27.38 24.38 14.09
C MET A 76 -27.31 22.96 14.69
N PRO A 77 -27.95 21.95 14.08
CA PRO A 77 -27.86 20.58 14.55
C PRO A 77 -26.39 20.15 14.46
N ARG A 78 -25.73 20.09 15.61
CA ARG A 78 -24.38 19.54 15.71
C ARG A 78 -24.49 18.08 15.29
N LYS A 79 -24.03 17.76 14.07
CA LYS A 79 -23.73 16.39 13.68
C LYS A 79 -22.95 15.79 14.85
N THR A 80 -23.51 14.75 15.47
CA THR A 80 -22.82 13.94 16.45
C THR A 80 -21.60 13.36 15.74
N SER A 81 -20.48 14.09 15.78
CA SER A 81 -19.26 13.63 15.17
C SER A 81 -18.84 12.44 16.03
N ARG A 82 -19.15 11.22 15.55
CA ARG A 82 -18.54 10.01 16.09
C ARG A 82 -17.05 10.30 16.16
N ASN A 83 -16.52 10.24 17.37
CA ASN A 83 -15.13 10.57 17.63
C ASN A 83 -14.25 9.65 16.78
N ARG A 84 -13.78 10.15 15.63
CA ARG A 84 -12.87 9.45 14.70
C ARG A 84 -11.54 9.08 15.38
N ASN A 85 -11.29 9.64 16.56
CA ASN A 85 -10.08 9.50 17.35
C ASN A 85 -10.29 8.77 18.69
N ALA A 86 -11.38 8.01 18.87
CA ALA A 86 -11.52 7.15 20.03
C ALA A 86 -10.24 6.28 20.20
N LYS A 87 -9.71 6.24 21.42
CA LYS A 87 -8.48 5.52 21.75
C LYS A 87 -8.78 4.02 21.68
N ALA A 88 -8.49 3.41 20.55
CA ALA A 88 -8.58 1.96 20.42
C ALA A 88 -7.31 1.34 21.01
N ASP A 89 -7.48 0.43 21.96
CA ASP A 89 -6.39 -0.36 22.51
C ASP A 89 -6.04 -1.49 21.54
N PHE A 90 -4.79 -1.49 21.08
CA PHE A 90 -4.31 -2.44 20.07
C PHE A 90 -3.33 -3.47 20.65
N ARG A 91 -3.15 -3.51 21.98
CA ARG A 91 -2.26 -4.47 22.65
C ARG A 91 -2.87 -5.87 22.59
N GLY A 92 -2.12 -6.83 22.05
CA GLY A 92 -2.51 -8.25 21.96
C GLY A 92 -3.19 -8.67 20.65
N HIS A 93 -3.67 -7.73 19.83
CA HIS A 93 -4.30 -8.06 18.55
C HIS A 93 -3.26 -8.22 17.43
N LYS A 94 -3.12 -9.43 16.88
CA LYS A 94 -2.21 -9.73 15.76
C LYS A 94 -2.82 -9.20 14.45
N ARG A 95 -2.45 -7.99 14.05
CA ARG A 95 -2.74 -7.46 12.72
C ARG A 95 -1.81 -8.13 11.70
N SER A 96 -2.30 -9.16 11.03
CA SER A 96 -1.61 -9.78 9.89
C SER A 96 -1.81 -8.92 8.64
N ASN A 97 -0.89 -9.04 7.67
CA ASN A 97 -1.00 -8.37 6.36
C ASN A 97 -2.02 -9.06 5.43
N SER A 98 -2.78 -10.05 5.94
CA SER A 98 -3.73 -10.83 5.15
C SER A 98 -4.98 -10.03 4.80
N THR A 99 -5.37 -9.06 5.64
CA THR A 99 -6.72 -8.49 5.55
C THR A 99 -6.92 -7.11 6.19
N PRO A 100 -5.98 -6.15 6.19
CA PRO A 100 -6.39 -4.74 6.29
C PRO A 100 -5.77 -3.84 5.23
N ALA A 101 -6.62 -3.21 4.41
CA ALA A 101 -6.21 -2.10 3.53
C ALA A 101 -6.50 -0.77 4.23
N SER A 102 -5.58 0.19 4.12
CA SER A 102 -5.91 1.56 4.48
C SER A 102 -6.93 2.08 3.47
N VAL A 103 -7.98 2.72 3.96
CA VAL A 103 -8.97 3.41 3.11
C VAL A 103 -8.34 4.62 2.40
N THR A 104 -7.28 5.21 2.97
CA THR A 104 -6.60 6.38 2.43
C THR A 104 -5.54 6.01 1.40
N ASP A 105 -4.90 4.85 1.55
CA ASP A 105 -3.92 4.33 0.61
C ASP A 105 -4.05 2.78 0.51
N PRO A 106 -4.77 2.26 -0.49
CA PRO A 106 -5.03 0.83 -0.62
C PRO A 106 -3.78 -0.02 -0.91
N GLN A 107 -2.72 0.60 -1.42
CA GLN A 107 -1.48 -0.06 -1.83
C GLN A 107 -0.48 -0.13 -0.67
N ALA A 108 -0.61 0.74 0.33
CA ALA A 108 0.20 0.68 1.55
C ALA A 108 -0.05 -0.62 2.31
N ARG A 109 1.04 -1.28 2.72
CA ARG A 109 1.00 -2.54 3.48
C ARG A 109 1.61 -2.35 4.86
N LEU A 110 1.14 -3.14 5.81
CA LEU A 110 1.66 -3.14 7.16
C LEU A 110 2.95 -3.97 7.21
N TYR A 111 4.10 -3.33 7.46
CA TYR A 111 5.41 -3.98 7.43
C TYR A 111 6.21 -3.72 8.70
N LYS A 112 7.03 -4.70 9.11
CA LYS A 112 7.96 -4.60 10.24
C LYS A 112 9.39 -4.70 9.71
N LYS A 113 10.23 -3.70 10.01
CA LYS A 113 11.65 -3.71 9.60
C LYS A 113 12.46 -4.81 10.29
N SER A 114 12.21 -5.02 11.57
CA SER A 114 12.93 -6.00 12.41
C SER A 114 12.02 -6.59 13.49
N PRO A 115 12.41 -7.72 14.10
CA PRO A 115 11.79 -8.18 15.34
C PRO A 115 11.81 -7.06 16.40
N GLY A 116 10.70 -6.88 17.11
CA GLY A 116 10.55 -5.80 18.10
C GLY A 116 10.18 -4.42 17.54
N ALA A 117 10.41 -4.13 16.25
CA ALA A 117 9.95 -2.88 15.65
C ALA A 117 8.43 -2.86 15.46
N GLY A 118 7.81 -1.69 15.72
CA GLY A 118 6.40 -1.46 15.42
C GLY A 118 6.11 -1.59 13.93
N ALA A 119 4.96 -2.17 13.59
CA ALA A 119 4.56 -2.29 12.19
C ALA A 119 4.03 -0.94 11.68
N ILE A 120 4.47 -0.53 10.49
CA ILE A 120 4.09 0.75 9.87
C ILE A 120 3.45 0.50 8.50
N LEU A 121 2.55 1.41 8.09
CA LEU A 121 2.06 1.44 6.71
C LEU A 121 3.14 2.06 5.84
N CYS A 122 3.64 1.29 4.88
CA CYS A 122 4.70 1.75 3.99
C CYS A 122 4.69 1.05 2.63
N PHE A 123 5.46 1.63 1.73
CA PHE A 123 5.98 1.02 0.51
C PHE A 123 7.44 0.60 0.73
N MET A 124 7.96 -0.22 -0.17
CA MET A 124 9.38 -0.51 -0.26
C MET A 124 9.98 0.26 -1.42
N GLY A 125 10.92 1.14 -1.13
CA GLY A 125 11.81 1.69 -2.14
C GLY A 125 13.02 0.78 -2.30
N HIS A 126 13.44 0.57 -3.53
CA HIS A 126 14.64 -0.19 -3.89
C HIS A 126 15.56 0.70 -4.70
N THR A 127 16.86 0.64 -4.43
CA THR A 127 17.88 1.38 -5.16
C THR A 127 18.94 0.41 -5.66
N LEU A 128 19.17 0.39 -6.97
CA LEU A 128 20.31 -0.27 -7.58
C LEU A 128 21.51 0.68 -7.53
N MET A 129 22.52 0.30 -6.77
CA MET A 129 23.74 1.06 -6.52
C MET A 129 24.91 0.48 -7.31
N GLU A 130 25.69 1.36 -7.95
CA GLU A 130 27.04 1.08 -8.40
C GLU A 130 28.01 1.56 -7.31
N ASN A 131 28.75 0.62 -6.73
CA ASN A 131 29.47 0.82 -5.47
C ASN A 131 30.90 1.34 -5.68
N LEU A 132 31.47 1.20 -6.88
CA LEU A 132 32.85 1.64 -7.13
C LEU A 132 32.94 3.16 -7.20
N ASN A 133 31.96 3.81 -7.83
CA ASN A 133 31.88 5.26 -8.03
C ASN A 133 30.72 5.90 -7.26
N GLY A 134 29.90 5.11 -6.56
CA GLY A 134 28.85 5.60 -5.67
C GLY A 134 27.63 6.17 -6.39
N LEU A 135 27.23 5.56 -7.50
CA LEU A 135 26.12 6.04 -8.34
C LEU A 135 24.82 5.26 -8.07
N ILE A 136 23.70 5.97 -7.92
CA ILE A 136 22.37 5.35 -7.97
C ILE A 136 21.99 5.19 -9.44
N VAL A 137 21.96 3.95 -9.92
CA VAL A 137 21.66 3.62 -11.33
C VAL A 137 20.16 3.62 -11.58
N GLN A 138 19.39 3.10 -10.62
CA GLN A 138 17.93 3.03 -10.70
C GLN A 138 17.32 3.10 -9.29
N ALA A 139 16.15 3.74 -9.18
CA ALA A 139 15.29 3.64 -8.01
C ALA A 139 13.88 3.18 -8.44
N GLU A 140 13.26 2.31 -7.64
CA GLU A 140 11.92 1.79 -7.88
C GLU A 140 11.14 1.66 -6.57
N VAL A 141 9.82 1.79 -6.62
CA VAL A 141 8.95 1.66 -5.44
C VAL A 141 7.94 0.55 -5.68
N THR A 142 7.88 -0.40 -4.78
CA THR A 142 6.92 -1.51 -4.79
C THR A 142 6.09 -1.53 -3.52
N GLN A 143 5.06 -2.37 -3.48
CA GLN A 143 4.38 -2.69 -2.23
C GLN A 143 5.36 -3.31 -1.22
N ALA A 144 5.11 -3.06 0.07
CA ALA A 144 5.91 -3.67 1.13
C ALA A 144 5.46 -5.11 1.40
N ASP A 145 6.21 -6.05 0.82
CA ASP A 145 6.06 -7.49 1.06
C ASP A 145 7.42 -8.13 1.40
N GLY A 146 7.43 -9.38 1.90
CA GLY A 146 8.68 -10.03 2.33
C GLY A 146 9.67 -10.39 1.21
N HIS A 147 9.23 -10.34 -0.05
CA HIS A 147 10.00 -10.79 -1.23
C HIS A 147 10.29 -9.65 -2.23
N ALA A 148 9.77 -8.46 -1.99
CA ALA A 148 9.78 -7.34 -2.91
C ALA A 148 11.20 -6.90 -3.27
N GLU A 149 12.13 -6.89 -2.32
CA GLU A 149 13.55 -6.57 -2.59
C GLU A 149 14.15 -7.55 -3.59
N ARG A 150 14.01 -8.87 -3.38
CA ARG A 150 14.58 -9.85 -4.29
C ARG A 150 13.96 -9.77 -5.68
N LYS A 151 12.64 -9.54 -5.76
CA LYS A 151 11.94 -9.40 -7.05
C LYS A 151 12.38 -8.14 -7.79
N ALA A 152 12.38 -6.99 -7.11
CA ALA A 152 12.82 -5.73 -7.68
C ALA A 152 14.29 -5.80 -8.11
N ALA A 153 15.16 -6.42 -7.29
CA ALA A 153 16.57 -6.62 -7.64
C ALA A 153 16.74 -7.36 -8.97
N LEU A 154 16.06 -8.48 -9.14
CA LEU A 154 16.11 -9.25 -10.40
C LEU A 154 15.60 -8.44 -11.59
N GLU A 155 14.50 -7.69 -11.41
CA GLU A 155 13.94 -6.87 -12.47
C GLU A 155 14.87 -5.71 -12.87
N MET A 156 15.44 -5.01 -11.89
CA MET A 156 16.39 -3.92 -12.12
C MET A 156 17.67 -4.43 -12.82
N VAL A 157 18.24 -5.56 -12.38
CA VAL A 157 19.41 -6.16 -13.03
C VAL A 157 19.08 -6.57 -14.46
N ASN A 158 17.99 -7.29 -14.69
CA ASN A 158 17.60 -7.75 -16.04
C ASN A 158 17.39 -6.58 -17.01
N ARG A 159 16.86 -5.45 -16.53
CA ARG A 159 16.67 -4.24 -17.32
C ARG A 159 18.01 -3.60 -17.75
N HIS A 160 19.04 -3.71 -16.91
CA HIS A 160 20.36 -3.10 -17.15
C HIS A 160 21.39 -4.06 -17.75
N SER A 161 21.15 -5.37 -17.66
CA SER A 161 21.94 -6.44 -18.29
C SER A 161 21.02 -7.39 -19.07
N PRO A 162 20.44 -6.93 -20.20
CA PRO A 162 19.51 -7.74 -21.00
C PRO A 162 20.16 -8.94 -21.72
N GLY A 163 21.47 -9.18 -21.51
CA GLY A 163 22.26 -10.22 -22.18
C GLY A 163 22.51 -11.49 -21.37
N LEU A 164 22.08 -11.55 -20.10
CA LEU A 164 22.07 -12.80 -19.32
C LEU A 164 20.82 -13.59 -19.70
N ASP A 165 20.81 -14.14 -20.91
CA ASP A 165 19.84 -15.15 -21.28
C ASP A 165 20.08 -16.35 -20.34
N PRO A 166 19.13 -16.74 -19.46
CA PRO A 166 19.34 -17.83 -18.51
C PRO A 166 19.52 -19.19 -19.20
N THR A 167 19.27 -19.25 -20.52
CA THR A 167 19.55 -20.41 -21.37
C THR A 167 20.88 -20.33 -22.11
N SER A 168 21.58 -19.19 -22.09
CA SER A 168 22.93 -19.06 -22.64
C SER A 168 23.96 -19.70 -21.71
N HIS A 169 24.12 -21.02 -21.84
CA HIS A 169 25.34 -21.69 -21.44
C HIS A 169 26.47 -21.29 -22.40
N SER A 170 26.95 -20.06 -22.32
CA SER A 170 28.26 -19.67 -22.86
C SER A 170 29.25 -19.47 -21.72
N TRP A 171 29.35 -20.47 -20.86
CA TRP A 171 30.56 -20.70 -20.08
C TRP A 171 31.56 -21.43 -20.98
N CYS A 172 32.16 -20.67 -21.90
CA CYS A 172 33.29 -21.16 -22.69
C CYS A 172 34.36 -20.07 -22.77
N ARG A 173 35.39 -20.27 -21.95
CA ARG A 173 36.78 -19.80 -22.05
C ARG A 173 37.07 -18.74 -23.12
N GLN A 174 37.66 -17.65 -22.66
CA GLN A 174 38.84 -17.09 -23.31
C GLN A 174 39.94 -16.89 -22.26
N GLY A 175 40.84 -17.88 -22.17
CA GLY A 175 42.28 -17.59 -22.09
C GLY A 175 42.72 -17.24 -23.53
N VAL A 176 43.73 -16.42 -23.77
CA VAL A 176 45.07 -16.30 -23.19
C VAL A 176 45.45 -14.83 -23.11
#